data_AF-A0A1V0A5R4-F1
#
_entry.id   AF-A0A1V0A5R4-F1
#
_cell.length_a   1.000
_cell.length_b   1.000
_cell.length_c   1.000
_cell.angle_alpha   90.00
_cell.angle_beta   90.00
_cell.angle_gamma   90.00
#
_symmetry.space_group_name_H-M   'P 1'
#
loop_
_entity.id
_entity.type
_entity.pdbx_description
1 polymer ?
#
loop_
_entity_poly.entity_id
_entity_poly.type
_entity_poly.pdbx_seq_one_letter_code
_entity_poly.pdbx_strand_id
1 'polypeptide(L)'
;MLFYDPTGSQHTLPTYPWKWAPKNLKTRRQLAALGLRPGGQTPVAQILWRNGGRVAYLYDVTRALPKRKPTGKQLAALDKAMRARRAKRSAS
;
A
#
# COMPACT_ATOMS: atom_id res chain seq x y z
N MET A 1 0.65 -2.14 25.70
CA MET A 1 -0.22 -2.78 24.69
C MET A 1 -1.27 -1.78 24.17
N LEU A 2 -0.88 -0.55 23.81
CA LEU A 2 -1.81 0.59 23.68
C LEU A 2 -2.67 0.62 22.40
N PHE A 3 -2.36 -0.22 21.41
CA PHE A 3 -3.00 -0.16 20.08
C PHE A 3 -3.64 -1.47 19.65
N TYR A 4 -3.95 -2.37 20.59
CA TYR A 4 -4.67 -3.59 20.27
C TYR A 4 -6.17 -3.34 20.39
N ASP A 5 -6.83 -3.16 19.25
CA ASP A 5 -8.27 -2.95 19.11
C ASP A 5 -8.76 -3.72 17.88
N PRO A 6 -8.88 -5.06 17.97
CA PRO A 6 -9.24 -5.90 16.84
C PRO A 6 -10.68 -5.71 16.37
N THR A 7 -11.55 -5.11 17.18
CA THR A 7 -12.96 -4.83 16.84
C THR A 7 -13.15 -3.46 16.20
N GLY A 8 -12.17 -2.55 16.32
CA GLY A 8 -12.28 -1.18 15.85
C GLY A 8 -13.25 -0.33 16.69
N SER A 9 -13.36 -0.62 17.99
CA SER A 9 -14.28 0.10 18.89
C SER A 9 -13.72 1.45 19.32
N GLN A 10 -12.40 1.59 19.39
CA GLN A 10 -11.70 2.82 19.76
C GLN A 10 -11.17 3.54 18.53
N HIS A 11 -10.75 2.78 17.52
CA HIS A 11 -10.27 3.27 16.25
C HIS A 11 -11.22 2.76 15.18
N THR A 12 -11.78 3.64 14.33
CA THR A 12 -12.77 3.32 13.28
C THR A 12 -12.44 2.09 12.42
N LEU A 13 -11.18 1.66 12.40
CA LEU A 13 -10.72 0.40 11.83
C LEU A 13 -10.07 -0.49 12.91
N PRO A 14 -10.22 -1.83 12.81
CA PRO A 14 -9.41 -2.77 13.56
C PRO A 14 -7.94 -2.35 13.58
N THR A 15 -7.38 -2.17 14.76
CA THR A 15 -6.04 -1.65 14.98
C THR A 15 -5.20 -2.71 15.68
N TYR A 16 -4.01 -2.94 15.13
CA TYR A 16 -3.04 -3.87 15.68
C TYR A 16 -1.75 -3.13 16.06
N PRO A 17 -1.04 -3.57 17.12
CA PRO A 17 0.31 -3.09 17.37
C PRO A 17 1.29 -3.62 16.30
N TRP A 18 2.46 -3.00 16.24
CA TRP A 18 3.51 -3.37 15.28
C TRP A 18 3.82 -4.89 15.31
N LYS A 19 3.75 -5.55 14.14
CA LYS A 19 3.93 -7.00 13.91
C LYS A 19 2.80 -7.93 14.40
N TRP A 20 1.66 -7.41 14.84
CA TRP A 20 0.54 -8.24 15.34
C TRP A 20 -0.62 -8.42 14.37
N ALA A 21 -0.50 -7.89 13.15
CA ALA A 21 -1.54 -8.01 12.14
C ALA A 21 -1.73 -9.50 11.71
N PRO A 22 -2.99 -9.95 11.53
CA PRO A 22 -3.30 -11.25 10.96
C PRO A 22 -2.60 -11.52 9.62
N LYS A 23 -2.26 -12.79 9.34
CA LYS A 23 -1.46 -13.17 8.15
C LYS A 23 -2.15 -12.85 6.82
N ASN A 24 -3.48 -12.91 6.78
CA ASN A 24 -4.31 -12.58 5.61
C ASN A 24 -4.39 -11.06 5.35
N LEU A 25 -3.87 -10.23 6.26
CA LEU A 25 -3.82 -8.79 6.11
C LEU A 25 -2.40 -8.33 5.75
N LYS A 26 -2.29 -7.52 4.71
CA LYS A 26 -1.01 -7.02 4.19
C LYS A 26 -1.07 -5.53 3.89
N THR A 27 0.05 -4.86 4.07
CA THR A 27 0.20 -3.46 3.62
C THR A 27 0.25 -3.38 2.10
N ARG A 28 -0.02 -2.19 1.51
CA ARG A 28 0.11 -1.98 0.05
C ARG A 28 1.49 -2.39 -0.48
N ARG A 29 2.55 -2.10 0.27
CA ARG A 29 3.93 -2.43 -0.12
C ARG A 29 4.16 -3.95 -0.13
N GLN A 30 3.62 -4.65 0.86
CA GLN A 30 3.71 -6.12 0.90
C GLN A 30 2.87 -6.76 -0.21
N LEU A 31 1.68 -6.26 -0.52
CA LEU A 31 0.91 -6.71 -1.68
C LEU A 31 1.69 -6.50 -2.99
N ALA A 32 2.30 -5.33 -3.16
CA ALA A 32 3.10 -5.04 -4.36
C ALA A 32 4.30 -5.99 -4.52
N ALA A 33 4.96 -6.38 -3.42
CA ALA A 33 6.03 -7.38 -3.43
C ALA A 33 5.52 -8.77 -3.86
N LEU A 34 4.25 -9.08 -3.63
CA LEU A 34 3.58 -10.30 -4.09
C LEU A 34 3.00 -10.17 -5.51
N GLY A 35 3.25 -9.08 -6.22
CA GLY A 35 2.65 -8.84 -7.54
C GLY A 35 1.15 -8.51 -7.49
N LEU A 36 0.63 -8.14 -6.33
CA LEU A 36 -0.78 -7.84 -6.09
C LEU A 36 -1.01 -6.33 -5.90
N ARG A 37 -2.27 -5.92 -6.05
CA ARG A 37 -2.81 -4.60 -5.71
C ARG A 37 -4.07 -4.76 -4.85
N PRO A 38 -4.45 -3.76 -4.03
CA PRO A 38 -5.64 -3.83 -3.18
C PRO A 38 -6.97 -4.11 -3.92
N GLY A 39 -7.01 -4.01 -5.24
CA GLY A 39 -8.22 -4.32 -6.01
C GLY A 39 -9.33 -3.27 -5.90
N GLY A 40 -9.04 -2.07 -5.38
CA GLY A 40 -10.03 -1.01 -5.15
C GLY A 40 -10.67 -1.04 -3.76
N GLN A 41 -10.29 -2.01 -2.90
CA GLN A 41 -10.78 -2.06 -1.53
C GLN A 41 -10.24 -0.87 -0.71
N THR A 42 -11.06 -0.36 0.21
CA THR A 42 -10.63 0.53 1.30
C THR A 42 -9.81 -0.25 2.34
N PRO A 43 -8.98 0.41 3.16
CA PRO A 43 -8.32 -0.26 4.28
C PRO A 43 -9.32 -1.00 5.17
N VAL A 44 -9.01 -2.24 5.53
CA VAL A 44 -9.86 -3.07 6.42
C VAL A 44 -9.35 -3.09 7.86
N ALA A 45 -8.10 -2.70 8.06
CA ALA A 45 -7.46 -2.59 9.36
C ALA A 45 -6.26 -1.63 9.27
N GLN A 46 -5.65 -1.35 10.40
CA GLN A 46 -4.44 -0.53 10.49
C GLN A 46 -3.47 -1.06 11.55
N ILE A 47 -2.21 -0.65 11.42
CA ILE A 47 -1.19 -0.82 12.46
C ILE A 47 -0.83 0.57 12.98
N LEU A 48 -0.86 0.77 14.29
CA LEU A 48 -0.37 1.98 14.95
C LEU A 48 0.88 1.68 15.78
N TRP A 49 1.88 2.56 15.69
CA TRP A 49 3.08 2.50 16.53
C TRP A 49 3.71 3.88 16.71
N ARG A 50 4.73 3.96 17.59
CA ARG A 50 5.32 5.23 18.05
C ARG A 50 4.24 6.19 18.60
N ASN A 51 3.47 5.71 19.58
CA ASN A 51 2.39 6.47 20.22
C ASN A 51 1.39 7.10 19.22
N GLY A 52 1.03 6.36 18.17
CA GLY A 52 0.11 6.82 17.12
C GLY A 52 0.75 7.71 16.05
N GLY A 53 2.01 8.10 16.19
CA GLY A 53 2.73 8.92 15.21
C GLY A 53 3.06 8.20 13.89
N ARG A 54 2.81 6.89 13.81
CA ARG A 54 2.95 6.11 12.58
C ARG A 54 1.79 5.15 12.38
N VAL A 55 1.31 5.10 11.13
CA VAL A 55 0.20 4.25 10.68
C VAL A 55 0.61 3.43 9.46
N ALA A 56 0.14 2.19 9.40
CA ALA A 56 0.19 1.36 8.20
C ALA A 56 -1.18 0.74 7.94
N TYR A 57 -1.78 1.09 6.80
CA TYR A 57 -3.05 0.52 6.38
C TYR A 57 -2.90 -0.90 5.86
N LEU A 58 -3.85 -1.74 6.25
CA LEU A 58 -3.90 -3.15 5.93
C LEU A 58 -5.07 -3.45 4.99
N TYR A 59 -4.83 -4.43 4.14
CA TYR A 59 -5.68 -4.85 3.04
C TYR A 59 -5.81 -6.37 3.06
N ASP A 60 -6.99 -6.86 2.71
CA ASP A 60 -7.23 -8.29 2.61
C ASP A 60 -6.56 -8.84 1.34
N VAL A 61 -5.71 -9.86 1.54
CA VAL A 61 -5.03 -10.57 0.46
C VAL A 61 -6.01 -11.35 -0.42
N THR A 62 -7.09 -11.90 0.16
CA THR A 62 -8.08 -12.71 -0.58
C THR A 62 -8.86 -11.89 -1.60
N ARG A 63 -8.99 -10.58 -1.35
CA ARG A 63 -9.65 -9.61 -2.24
C ARG A 63 -8.67 -8.84 -3.13
N ALA A 64 -7.37 -9.11 -2.99
CA ALA A 64 -6.34 -8.46 -3.78
C ALA A 64 -6.38 -8.99 -5.22
N LEU A 65 -6.07 -8.10 -6.17
CA LEU A 65 -6.02 -8.44 -7.59
C LEU A 65 -4.59 -8.41 -8.09
N PRO A 66 -4.25 -9.15 -9.15
CA PRO A 66 -2.96 -8.99 -9.82
C PRO A 66 -2.69 -7.54 -10.20
N LYS A 67 -1.42 -7.13 -10.06
CA LYS A 67 -0.96 -5.83 -10.51
C LYS A 67 -1.16 -5.71 -12.02
N ARG A 68 -1.65 -4.55 -12.46
CA ARG A 68 -1.83 -4.28 -13.89
C ARG A 68 -0.48 -4.31 -14.60
N LYS A 69 -0.39 -5.07 -15.68
CA LYS A 69 0.75 -5.03 -16.60
C LYS A 69 0.50 -3.88 -17.60
N PRO A 70 1.42 -2.91 -17.71
CA PRO A 70 1.29 -1.85 -18.71
C PRO A 70 1.39 -2.44 -20.12
N THR A 71 0.66 -1.85 -21.07
CA THR A 71 0.78 -2.20 -22.49
C THR A 71 2.06 -1.63 -23.09
N GLY A 72 2.52 -2.16 -24.23
CA GLY A 72 3.71 -1.65 -24.92
C GLY A 72 3.61 -0.15 -25.25
N LYS A 73 2.43 0.33 -25.63
CA LYS A 73 2.17 1.77 -25.88
C LYS A 73 2.35 2.62 -24.61
N GLN A 74 1.90 2.12 -23.46
CA GLN A 74 2.07 2.81 -22.19
C GLN A 74 3.53 2.87 -21.77
N LEU A 75 4.30 1.81 -22.00
CA LEU A 75 5.74 1.78 -21.74
C LEU A 75 6.50 2.79 -22.62
N ALA A 76 6.22 2.81 -23.93
CA ALA A 76 6.83 3.76 -24.85
C ALA A 76 6.52 5.23 -24.48
N ALA A 77 5.30 5.51 -24.03
CA ALA A 77 4.91 6.83 -23.55
C ALA A 77 5.68 7.23 -22.27
N LEU A 78 5.86 6.30 -21.33
CA LEU A 78 6.67 6.52 -20.13
C LEU A 78 8.14 6.79 -20.48
N ASP A 79 8.73 6.03 -21.40
CA ASP A 79 10.11 6.24 -21.84
C ASP A 79 10.30 7.61 -22.48
N LYS A 80 9.35 8.03 -23.33
CA LYS A 80 9.34 9.38 -23.92
C LYS A 80 9.29 10.47 -22.84
N ALA A 81 8.40 10.32 -21.85
CA ALA A 81 8.28 11.28 -20.74
C ALA A 81 9.57 11.34 -19.90
N MET A 82 10.19 10.20 -19.61
CA MET A 82 11.44 10.12 -18.85
C MET A 82 12.62 10.76 -19.59
N ARG A 83 12.71 10.59 -20.92
CA ARG A 83 13.72 11.29 -21.75
C ARG A 83 13.55 12.81 -21.69
N ALA A 84 12.33 13.31 -21.86
CA ALA A 84 12.04 14.75 -21.78
C ALA A 84 12.39 15.35 -20.40
N ARG A 85 12.07 14.63 -19.31
CA ARG A 85 12.43 15.06 -17.96
C ARG A 85 13.94 15.16 -17.75
N ARG A 86 14.72 14.21 -18.28
CA ARG A 86 16.19 14.23 -18.17
C ARG A 86 16.80 15.40 -18.93
N ALA A 87 16.36 15.64 -20.17
CA ALA A 87 16.84 16.74 -20.99
C ALA A 87 16.60 18.12 -20.33
N LYS A 88 15.45 18.30 -19.66
CA LYS A 88 15.17 19.53 -18.90
C LYS A 88 16.08 19.72 -17.68
N ARG A 89 16.48 18.64 -17.00
CA ARG A 89 17.35 18.72 -15.81
C ARG A 89 18.80 19.02 -16.13
N SER A 90 19.29 18.65 -17.32
CA SER A 90 20.65 18.92 -17.77
C SER A 90 20.83 20.32 -18.37
N ALA A 91 19.73 21.05 -18.57
CA ALA A 91 19.72 22.42 -19.09
C ALA A 91 19.55 23.48 -17.98
N SER A 92 19.65 23.07 -16.71
CA SER A 92 19.74 23.91 -15.51
C SER A 92 21.03 23.60 -14.78
#